data_AF-A0A9J6FBM4-F1
#
_entry.id   AF-A0A9J6FBM4-F1
#
_cell.length_a   1.000
_cell.length_b   1.000
_cell.length_c   1.000
_cell.angle_alpha   90.00
_cell.angle_beta   90.00
_cell.angle_gamma   90.00
#
_symmetry.space_group_name_H-M   'P 1'
#
loop_
_entity.id
_entity.type
_entity.pdbx_description
1 polymer ?
#
loop_
_entity_poly.entity_id
_entity_poly.type
_entity_poly.pdbx_seq_one_letter_code
_entity_poly.pdbx_strand_id
1 'polypeptide(L)'
;MELRKAGELEEELKAAKLKVLQSTRELELMKEVAKKLQKQAGTQFSIERFKRSDEDMRFYTGLPSYTMFQFLVMFFNPGIQLENVRTWSTPRSDPPKAGRPRSLTVENEFFLFLVRMRLGLFEKDLADRFCVSIATVSSICITWTCFAFIKLSHLNLWFSKAKVLEETPPAFKPKYSSIRVILDATDIKCHAASSLALQSATYSHYKSANTFKCLVGISPDGTMTFLPNPFPGSISDKECVRQRGFLKRYFEEGDVLMADKGFKIQDLLDDIKVQLNTPPFLPESNSRRRRWKRPRKSRPCAYTWTNAYNESRTSTSSTDPYRFSWALSSTRCGWCVYC
;
A
#
# COMPACT_ATOMS: atom_id res chain seq x y z
N MET A 1 68.64 -39.60 -30.24
CA MET A 1 67.19 -39.37 -30.42
C MET A 1 66.50 -39.32 -29.05
N GLU A 2 66.73 -40.32 -28.20
CA GLU A 2 66.27 -40.40 -26.79
C GLU A 2 66.61 -39.17 -25.93
N LEU A 3 67.88 -38.71 -25.94
CA LEU A 3 68.31 -37.54 -25.14
C LEU A 3 67.65 -36.22 -25.55
N ARG A 4 67.23 -36.06 -26.82
CA ARG A 4 66.50 -34.87 -27.28
C ARG A 4 65.04 -34.90 -26.82
N LYS A 5 64.39 -36.06 -26.90
CA LYS A 5 63.03 -36.28 -26.37
C LYS A 5 62.95 -36.04 -24.87
N ALA A 6 63.96 -36.45 -24.11
CA ALA A 6 64.01 -36.21 -22.66
C ALA A 6 64.08 -34.71 -22.32
N GLY A 7 64.86 -33.93 -23.08
CA GLY A 7 64.93 -32.47 -22.91
C GLY A 7 63.64 -31.74 -23.31
N GLU A 8 62.98 -32.18 -24.38
CA GLU A 8 61.66 -31.67 -24.79
C GLU A 8 60.58 -31.95 -23.73
N LEU A 9 60.58 -33.15 -23.15
CA LEU A 9 59.68 -33.53 -22.06
C LEU A 9 59.93 -32.72 -20.78
N GLU A 10 61.18 -32.38 -20.45
CA GLU A 10 61.48 -31.52 -19.29
C GLU A 10 61.01 -30.08 -19.49
N GLU A 11 61.16 -29.53 -20.70
CA GLU A 11 60.63 -28.22 -21.09
C GLU A 11 59.09 -28.20 -21.03
N GLU A 12 58.43 -29.21 -21.59
CA GLU A 12 56.98 -29.36 -21.51
C GLU A 12 56.49 -29.49 -20.06
N LEU A 13 57.21 -30.26 -19.23
CA LEU A 13 56.88 -30.43 -17.81
C LEU A 13 57.04 -29.11 -17.04
N LYS A 14 58.08 -28.32 -17.32
CA LYS A 14 58.25 -26.98 -16.74
C LYS A 14 57.12 -26.05 -17.18
N ALA A 15 56.78 -26.04 -18.47
CA ALA A 15 55.69 -25.21 -19.01
C ALA A 15 54.33 -25.60 -18.39
N ALA A 16 54.06 -26.90 -18.24
CA ALA A 16 52.85 -27.41 -17.61
C ALA A 16 52.78 -27.02 -16.12
N LYS A 17 53.88 -27.15 -15.37
CA LYS A 17 53.95 -26.71 -13.96
C LYS A 17 53.71 -25.21 -13.82
N LEU A 18 54.25 -24.40 -14.72
CA LEU A 18 54.02 -22.94 -14.72
C LEU A 18 52.55 -22.61 -14.96
N LYS A 19 51.91 -23.28 -15.94
CA LYS A 19 50.47 -23.13 -16.21
C LYS A 19 49.61 -23.54 -15.02
N VAL A 20 49.91 -24.67 -14.38
CA VAL A 20 49.19 -25.11 -13.17
C VAL A 20 49.32 -24.08 -12.05
N LEU A 21 50.50 -23.50 -11.85
CA LEU A 21 50.72 -22.46 -10.85
C LEU A 21 49.88 -21.19 -11.17
N GLN A 22 49.85 -20.76 -12.43
CA GLN A 22 49.05 -19.62 -12.87
C GLN A 22 47.55 -19.86 -12.66
N SER A 23 47.03 -21.01 -13.11
CA SER A 23 45.61 -21.36 -12.94
C SER A 23 45.22 -21.52 -11.47
N THR A 24 46.13 -22.02 -10.62
CA THR A 24 45.86 -22.14 -9.18
C THR A 24 45.72 -20.76 -8.53
N ARG A 25 46.58 -19.80 -8.89
CA ARG A 25 46.48 -18.40 -8.41
C ARG A 25 45.20 -17.72 -8.89
N GLU A 26 44.80 -17.93 -10.14
CA GLU A 26 43.54 -17.40 -10.67
C GLU A 26 42.33 -17.98 -9.92
N LEU A 27 42.33 -19.29 -9.63
CA LEU A 27 41.29 -19.94 -8.83
C LEU A 27 41.21 -19.38 -7.40
N GLU A 28 42.35 -19.12 -6.76
CA GLU A 28 42.38 -18.49 -5.43
C GLU A 28 41.82 -17.07 -5.46
N LEU A 29 42.21 -16.26 -6.45
CA LEU A 29 41.69 -14.91 -6.63
C LEU A 29 40.18 -14.90 -6.87
N MET A 30 39.69 -15.80 -7.73
CA MET A 30 38.26 -15.94 -8.02
C MET A 30 37.47 -16.35 -6.78
N LYS A 31 38.01 -17.25 -5.94
CA LYS A 31 37.39 -17.62 -4.66
C LYS A 31 37.32 -16.44 -3.69
N GLU A 32 38.37 -15.61 -3.63
CA GLU A 32 38.43 -14.42 -2.79
C GLU A 32 37.37 -13.38 -3.23
N VAL A 33 37.27 -13.12 -4.53
CA VAL A 33 36.26 -12.22 -5.11
C VAL A 33 34.85 -12.75 -4.87
N ALA A 34 34.61 -14.05 -5.08
CA ALA A 34 33.32 -14.67 -4.83
C ALA A 34 32.88 -14.54 -3.36
N LYS A 35 33.80 -14.74 -2.39
CA LYS A 35 33.52 -14.52 -0.96
C LYS A 35 33.15 -13.07 -0.66
N LYS A 36 33.85 -12.10 -1.26
CA LYS A 36 33.55 -10.67 -1.09
C LYS A 36 32.18 -10.31 -1.67
N LEU A 37 31.86 -10.78 -2.87
CA LEU A 37 30.56 -10.59 -3.50
C LEU A 37 29.44 -11.23 -2.70
N GLN A 38 29.64 -12.44 -2.18
CA GLN A 38 28.65 -13.14 -1.35
C GLN A 38 28.40 -12.39 -0.02
N LYS A 39 29.45 -11.85 0.59
CA LYS A 39 29.33 -11.01 1.79
C LYS A 39 28.57 -9.71 1.49
N GLN A 40 28.82 -9.09 0.33
CA GLN A 40 28.08 -7.90 -0.11
C GLN A 40 26.61 -8.20 -0.42
N ALA A 41 26.32 -9.32 -1.07
CA ALA A 41 24.95 -9.76 -1.36
C ALA A 41 24.14 -10.00 -0.07
N GLY A 42 24.75 -10.59 0.97
CA GLY A 42 24.09 -10.78 2.27
C GLY A 42 23.78 -9.48 3.03
N THR A 43 24.46 -8.38 2.71
CA THR A 43 24.19 -7.06 3.28
C THR A 43 23.19 -6.24 2.48
N GLN A 44 22.92 -6.61 1.23
CA GLN A 44 22.01 -5.89 0.36
C GLN A 44 20.60 -5.86 0.97
N PHE A 45 19.91 -4.73 0.79
CA PHE A 45 18.54 -4.60 1.23
C PHE A 45 17.64 -5.35 0.24
N SER A 46 17.34 -6.62 0.56
CA SER A 46 16.61 -7.53 -0.31
C SER A 46 15.74 -8.50 0.50
N ILE A 47 14.80 -9.17 -0.17
CA ILE A 47 13.92 -10.15 0.47
C ILE A 47 14.71 -11.32 1.07
N GLU A 48 15.83 -11.71 0.45
CA GLU A 48 16.68 -12.81 0.90
C GLU A 48 17.28 -12.55 2.29
N ARG A 49 17.50 -11.28 2.63
CA ARG A 49 17.98 -10.86 3.95
C ARG A 49 16.90 -10.99 5.03
N PHE A 50 15.66 -10.61 4.72
CA PHE A 50 14.59 -10.48 5.71
C PHE A 50 13.69 -11.72 5.81
N LYS A 51 13.69 -12.62 4.82
CA LYS A 51 12.80 -13.79 4.77
C LYS A 51 12.90 -14.78 5.94
N ARG A 52 13.94 -14.67 6.78
CA ARG A 52 14.15 -15.54 7.96
C ARG A 52 13.67 -14.91 9.27
N SER A 53 13.22 -13.66 9.24
CA SER A 53 12.81 -12.88 10.41
C SER A 53 11.39 -12.38 10.22
N ASP A 54 10.43 -13.01 10.92
CA ASP A 54 9.03 -12.60 10.85
C ASP A 54 8.82 -11.19 11.43
N GLU A 55 9.66 -10.79 12.39
CA GLU A 55 9.68 -9.42 12.91
C GLU A 55 10.05 -8.40 11.83
N ASP A 56 11.15 -8.63 11.11
CA ASP A 56 11.57 -7.76 10.01
C ASP A 56 10.57 -7.77 8.87
N MET A 57 10.03 -8.94 8.50
CA MET A 57 8.99 -9.06 7.48
C MET A 57 7.79 -8.20 7.85
N ARG A 58 7.33 -8.26 9.10
CA ARG A 58 6.21 -7.46 9.60
C ARG A 58 6.53 -5.97 9.64
N PHE A 59 7.75 -5.61 10.05
CA PHE A 59 8.17 -4.22 10.09
C PHE A 59 8.20 -3.61 8.68
N TYR A 60 8.91 -4.24 7.75
CA TYR A 60 9.16 -3.71 6.42
C TYR A 60 7.97 -3.84 5.48
N THR A 61 7.26 -4.97 5.49
CA THR A 61 6.18 -5.23 4.51
C THR A 61 4.78 -5.12 5.11
N GLY A 62 4.65 -5.17 6.44
CA GLY A 62 3.36 -5.32 7.12
C GLY A 62 2.82 -6.76 7.13
N LEU A 63 3.46 -7.70 6.44
CA LEU A 63 3.02 -9.10 6.36
C LEU A 63 3.51 -9.90 7.58
N PRO A 64 2.72 -10.88 8.05
CA PRO A 64 3.05 -11.63 9.26
C PRO A 64 4.30 -12.51 9.13
N SER A 65 4.61 -13.01 7.92
CA SER A 65 5.74 -13.89 7.64
C SER A 65 6.12 -13.88 6.16
N TYR A 66 7.27 -14.48 5.84
CA TYR A 66 7.69 -14.72 4.46
C TYR A 66 6.73 -15.66 3.71
N THR A 67 6.10 -16.61 4.41
CA THR A 67 5.10 -17.50 3.80
C THR A 67 3.92 -16.69 3.24
N MET A 68 3.43 -15.69 4.00
CA MET A 68 2.35 -14.81 3.53
C MET A 68 2.79 -13.95 2.34
N PHE A 69 4.06 -13.51 2.33
CA PHE A 69 4.64 -12.82 1.19
C PHE A 69 4.59 -13.70 -0.08
N GLN A 70 5.01 -14.95 0.01
CA GLN A 70 4.95 -15.89 -1.12
C GLN A 70 3.51 -16.17 -1.57
N PHE A 71 2.58 -16.33 -0.62
CA PHE A 71 1.15 -16.46 -0.95
C PHE A 71 0.63 -15.27 -1.75
N LEU A 72 1.02 -14.04 -1.40
CA LEU A 72 0.63 -12.86 -2.14
C LEU A 72 1.28 -12.80 -3.53
N VAL A 73 2.57 -13.12 -3.65
CA VAL A 73 3.23 -13.21 -4.97
C VAL A 73 2.50 -14.22 -5.86
N MET A 74 2.14 -15.37 -5.32
CA MET A 74 1.37 -16.40 -6.02
C MET A 74 -0.04 -15.92 -6.40
N PHE A 75 -0.74 -15.24 -5.49
CA PHE A 75 -2.07 -14.66 -5.74
C PHE A 75 -2.04 -13.62 -6.87
N PHE A 76 -1.08 -12.69 -6.83
CA PHE A 76 -0.92 -11.69 -7.87
C PHE A 76 -0.51 -12.33 -9.21
N ASN A 77 0.24 -13.43 -9.16
CA ASN A 77 0.74 -14.20 -10.29
C ASN A 77 1.40 -13.29 -11.36
N PRO A 78 2.49 -12.57 -11.04
CA PRO A 78 3.15 -11.68 -11.98
C PRO A 78 3.81 -12.40 -13.16
N GLY A 79 4.05 -13.71 -13.08
CA GLY A 79 4.88 -14.47 -14.03
C GLY A 79 6.38 -14.32 -13.76
N ILE A 80 7.19 -15.22 -14.31
CA ILE A 80 8.65 -15.31 -14.02
C ILE A 80 9.37 -14.03 -14.47
N GLN A 81 8.97 -13.45 -15.60
CA GLN A 81 9.53 -12.21 -16.14
C GLN A 81 8.55 -11.03 -16.11
N LEU A 82 7.60 -11.04 -15.17
CA LEU A 82 6.53 -10.04 -15.13
C LEU A 82 5.59 -10.09 -16.36
N GLU A 83 5.47 -11.25 -17.03
CA GLU A 83 4.66 -11.46 -18.24
C GLU A 83 3.18 -11.09 -18.05
N ASN A 84 2.66 -11.23 -16.83
CA ASN A 84 1.29 -10.87 -16.50
C ASN A 84 1.15 -9.41 -16.06
N VAL A 85 2.26 -8.69 -15.95
CA VAL A 85 2.31 -7.29 -15.52
C VAL A 85 2.59 -6.40 -16.71
N ARG A 86 1.62 -5.56 -17.06
CA ARG A 86 1.79 -4.59 -18.13
C ARG A 86 2.57 -3.40 -17.60
N THR A 87 3.82 -3.27 -18.03
CA THR A 87 4.61 -2.06 -17.81
C THR A 87 3.95 -0.86 -18.50
N TRP A 88 3.99 0.31 -17.85
CA TRP A 88 3.44 1.56 -18.37
C TRP A 88 3.96 1.93 -19.78
N SER A 89 5.18 1.50 -20.10
CA SER A 89 5.92 1.89 -21.30
C SER A 89 5.74 0.96 -22.53
N THR A 90 4.92 -0.08 -22.47
CA THR A 90 4.74 -1.03 -23.60
C THR A 90 3.43 -0.79 -24.37
N PRO A 91 3.47 -0.27 -25.61
CA PRO A 91 2.31 -0.18 -26.49
C PRO A 91 1.73 -1.56 -26.83
N ARG A 92 0.41 -1.63 -27.10
CA ARG A 92 -0.35 -2.88 -27.36
C ARG A 92 0.07 -3.67 -28.61
N SER A 93 0.91 -3.12 -29.48
CA SER A 93 1.07 -3.57 -30.86
C SER A 93 2.45 -4.12 -31.23
N ASP A 94 3.46 -4.02 -30.36
CA ASP A 94 4.83 -4.46 -30.69
C ASP A 94 5.20 -5.75 -29.94
N PRO A 95 5.90 -6.70 -30.60
CA PRO A 95 6.54 -7.80 -29.88
C PRO A 95 7.51 -7.21 -28.84
N PRO A 96 7.70 -7.88 -27.68
CA PRO A 96 8.56 -7.37 -26.63
C PRO A 96 9.98 -7.19 -27.18
N LYS A 97 10.36 -5.95 -27.48
CA LYS A 97 11.76 -5.62 -27.77
C LYS A 97 12.55 -6.00 -26.54
N ALA A 98 13.60 -6.81 -26.70
CA ALA A 98 14.49 -7.21 -25.62
C ALA A 98 15.16 -5.95 -25.04
N GLY A 99 14.51 -5.35 -24.05
CA GLY A 99 15.01 -4.19 -23.33
C GLY A 99 16.22 -4.55 -22.47
N ARG A 100 16.80 -3.53 -21.82
CA ARG A 100 17.85 -3.73 -20.82
C ARG A 100 17.40 -4.77 -19.79
N PRO A 101 18.25 -5.76 -19.42
CA PRO A 101 17.90 -6.76 -18.42
C PRO A 101 17.51 -6.06 -17.12
N ARG A 102 16.49 -6.61 -16.45
CA ARG A 102 15.93 -6.01 -15.25
C ARG A 102 16.94 -6.06 -14.11
N SER A 103 17.02 -4.98 -13.33
CA SER A 103 18.00 -4.84 -12.25
C SER A 103 17.63 -5.61 -10.98
N LEU A 104 16.34 -5.95 -10.80
CA LEU A 104 15.82 -6.63 -9.61
C LEU A 104 14.99 -7.85 -10.02
N THR A 105 14.96 -8.86 -9.15
CA THR A 105 14.05 -10.00 -9.28
C THR A 105 12.61 -9.57 -9.01
N VAL A 106 11.64 -10.31 -9.53
CA VAL A 106 10.20 -10.04 -9.32
C VAL A 106 9.84 -9.95 -7.83
N GLU A 107 10.38 -10.86 -7.01
CA GLU A 107 10.18 -10.84 -5.57
C GLU A 107 10.77 -9.58 -4.92
N ASN A 108 11.96 -9.14 -5.35
CA ASN A 108 12.57 -7.92 -4.81
C ASN A 108 11.85 -6.64 -5.27
N GLU A 109 11.26 -6.62 -6.47
CA GLU A 109 10.39 -5.52 -6.90
C GLU A 109 9.11 -5.46 -6.07
N PHE A 110 8.48 -6.61 -5.82
CA PHE A 110 7.29 -6.68 -4.98
C PHE A 110 7.61 -6.30 -3.53
N PHE A 111 8.74 -6.76 -3.01
CA PHE A 111 9.23 -6.38 -1.69
C PHE A 111 9.46 -4.86 -1.59
N LEU A 112 10.12 -4.25 -2.58
CA LEU A 112 10.29 -2.80 -2.66
C LEU A 112 8.94 -2.08 -2.63
N PHE A 113 7.98 -2.53 -3.43
CA PHE A 113 6.63 -1.97 -3.46
C PHE A 113 5.96 -2.06 -2.08
N LEU A 114 6.00 -3.21 -1.40
CA LEU A 114 5.44 -3.36 -0.06
C LEU A 114 6.12 -2.46 0.97
N VAL A 115 7.46 -2.33 0.92
CA VAL A 115 8.22 -1.42 1.79
C VAL A 115 7.77 0.02 1.59
N ARG A 116 7.60 0.46 0.34
CA ARG A 116 7.09 1.80 0.01
C ARG A 116 5.69 2.02 0.58
N MET A 117 4.80 1.05 0.43
CA MET A 117 3.41 1.12 0.89
C MET A 117 3.30 1.12 2.42
N ARG A 118 4.15 0.32 3.09
CA ARG A 118 4.13 0.15 4.54
C ARG A 118 4.77 1.30 5.29
N LEU A 119 5.96 1.71 4.87
CA LEU A 119 6.80 2.68 5.60
C LEU A 119 6.75 4.09 5.02
N GLY A 120 6.23 4.27 3.79
CA GLY A 120 6.12 5.59 3.18
C GLY A 120 7.46 6.22 2.77
N LEU A 121 8.53 5.42 2.61
CA LEU A 121 9.88 5.90 2.31
C LEU A 121 9.95 6.69 0.99
N PHE A 122 10.84 7.69 0.94
CA PHE A 122 11.08 8.46 -0.28
C PHE A 122 11.76 7.60 -1.36
N GLU A 123 11.48 7.90 -2.63
CA GLU A 123 12.07 7.15 -3.75
C GLU A 123 13.59 7.21 -3.76
N LYS A 124 14.19 8.32 -3.30
CA LYS A 124 15.64 8.46 -3.17
C LYS A 124 16.23 7.49 -2.14
N ASP A 125 15.59 7.33 -0.99
CA ASP A 125 16.06 6.39 0.06
C ASP A 125 15.92 4.94 -0.42
N LEU A 126 14.82 4.60 -1.09
CA LEU A 126 14.66 3.28 -1.71
C LEU A 126 15.69 3.01 -2.81
N ALA A 127 16.00 4.00 -3.63
CA ALA A 127 17.01 3.87 -4.68
C ALA A 127 18.39 3.53 -4.09
N ASP A 128 18.76 4.20 -2.99
CA ASP A 128 20.02 3.96 -2.30
C ASP A 128 20.04 2.58 -1.60
N ARG A 129 18.94 2.14 -0.98
CA ARG A 129 18.84 0.82 -0.32
C ARG A 129 18.94 -0.34 -1.30
N PHE A 130 18.22 -0.25 -2.42
CA PHE A 130 18.15 -1.32 -3.42
C PHE A 130 19.25 -1.22 -4.47
N CYS A 131 20.12 -0.21 -4.40
CA CYS A 131 21.18 0.07 -5.37
C CYS A 131 20.66 0.20 -6.82
N VAL A 132 19.54 0.88 -6.99
CA VAL A 132 18.92 1.14 -8.30
C VAL A 132 18.72 2.64 -8.53
N SER A 133 18.37 3.04 -9.74
CA SER A 133 18.07 4.45 -10.02
C SER A 133 16.72 4.87 -9.41
N ILE A 134 16.57 6.16 -9.09
CA ILE A 134 15.28 6.72 -8.62
C ILE A 134 14.17 6.47 -9.65
N ALA A 135 14.49 6.60 -10.94
CA ALA A 135 13.55 6.32 -12.03
C ALA A 135 13.10 4.85 -12.03
N THR A 136 13.98 3.91 -11.69
CA THR A 136 13.64 2.49 -11.53
C THR A 136 12.66 2.28 -10.38
N VAL A 137 12.91 2.89 -9.22
CA VAL A 137 12.01 2.84 -8.05
C VAL A 137 10.62 3.36 -8.42
N SER A 138 10.55 4.52 -9.07
CA SER A 138 9.28 5.14 -9.47
C SER A 138 8.51 4.24 -10.43
N SER A 139 9.19 3.71 -11.45
CA SER A 139 8.59 2.78 -12.42
C SER A 139 8.06 1.50 -11.77
N ILE A 140 8.82 0.91 -10.83
CA ILE A 140 8.40 -0.27 -10.05
C ILE A 140 7.15 0.07 -9.24
N CYS A 141 7.15 1.18 -8.49
CA CYS A 141 6.03 1.58 -7.65
C CYS A 141 4.75 1.79 -8.48
N ILE A 142 4.84 2.50 -9.60
CA ILE A 142 3.70 2.74 -10.50
C ILE A 142 3.19 1.42 -11.08
N THR A 143 4.08 0.60 -11.62
CA THR A 143 3.73 -0.66 -12.27
C THR A 143 3.03 -1.61 -11.30
N TRP A 144 3.59 -1.79 -10.10
CA TRP A 144 2.98 -2.64 -9.08
C TRP A 144 1.69 -2.05 -8.51
N THR A 145 1.57 -0.72 -8.39
CA THR A 145 0.31 -0.08 -7.97
C THR A 145 -0.81 -0.37 -8.97
N CYS A 146 -0.56 -0.16 -10.27
CA CYS A 146 -1.54 -0.43 -11.32
C CYS A 146 -1.89 -1.92 -11.39
N PHE A 147 -0.90 -2.79 -11.30
CA PHE A 147 -1.11 -4.24 -11.33
C PHE A 147 -1.91 -4.73 -10.12
N ALA A 148 -1.55 -4.26 -8.92
CA ALA A 148 -2.25 -4.57 -7.70
C ALA A 148 -3.70 -4.07 -7.75
N PHE A 149 -3.93 -2.85 -8.26
CA PHE A 149 -5.26 -2.32 -8.46
C PHE A 149 -6.12 -3.22 -9.34
N ILE A 150 -5.61 -3.63 -10.52
CA ILE A 150 -6.34 -4.52 -11.43
C ILE A 150 -6.71 -5.83 -10.70
N LYS A 151 -5.73 -6.49 -10.08
CA LYS A 151 -5.96 -7.79 -9.42
C LYS A 151 -6.89 -7.68 -8.22
N LEU A 152 -6.73 -6.67 -7.38
CA LEU A 152 -7.57 -6.46 -6.19
C LEU A 152 -8.97 -5.96 -6.54
N SER A 153 -9.15 -5.27 -7.68
CA SER A 153 -10.48 -4.79 -8.11
C SER A 153 -11.48 -5.91 -8.42
N HIS A 154 -10.99 -7.12 -8.67
CA HIS A 154 -11.82 -8.31 -8.86
C HIS A 154 -12.32 -8.92 -7.56
N LEU A 155 -11.78 -8.51 -6.40
CA LEU A 155 -12.26 -8.97 -5.11
C LEU A 155 -13.59 -8.31 -4.80
N ASN A 156 -14.61 -9.13 -4.54
CA ASN A 156 -15.89 -8.62 -4.06
C ASN A 156 -15.79 -8.31 -2.57
N LEU A 157 -15.46 -7.05 -2.25
CA LEU A 157 -15.34 -6.54 -0.88
C LEU A 157 -16.70 -6.17 -0.27
N TRP A 158 -17.79 -6.31 -1.02
CA TRP A 158 -19.14 -6.04 -0.52
C TRP A 158 -19.73 -7.28 0.16
N PHE A 159 -19.49 -7.41 1.46
CA PHE A 159 -19.91 -8.56 2.27
C PHE A 159 -21.41 -8.55 2.60
N SER A 160 -22.00 -9.73 2.86
CA SER A 160 -23.39 -9.92 3.34
C SER A 160 -23.58 -9.42 4.78
N LYS A 161 -24.82 -9.17 5.23
CA LYS A 161 -25.10 -8.71 6.59
C LYS A 161 -24.63 -9.72 7.63
N ALA A 162 -24.90 -10.99 7.37
CA ALA A 162 -24.47 -12.09 8.24
C ALA A 162 -22.95 -12.09 8.45
N LYS A 163 -22.17 -11.95 7.36
CA LYS A 163 -20.71 -11.90 7.44
C LYS A 163 -20.21 -10.65 8.16
N VAL A 164 -20.83 -9.49 7.90
CA VAL A 164 -20.49 -8.25 8.62
C VAL A 164 -20.77 -8.38 10.12
N LEU A 165 -21.89 -8.98 10.50
CA LEU A 165 -22.27 -9.19 11.90
C LEU A 165 -21.37 -10.21 12.61
N GLU A 166 -20.91 -11.23 11.89
CA GLU A 166 -19.94 -12.22 12.39
C GLU A 166 -18.64 -11.53 12.82
N GLU A 167 -18.05 -10.75 11.91
CA GLU A 167 -16.76 -10.05 12.08
C GLU A 167 -16.84 -8.80 12.96
N THR A 168 -18.05 -8.28 13.19
CA THR A 168 -18.25 -7.10 14.06
C THR A 168 -17.70 -7.40 15.46
N PRO A 169 -16.87 -6.52 16.06
CA PRO A 169 -16.31 -6.78 17.38
C PRO A 169 -17.41 -6.92 18.46
N PRO A 170 -17.27 -7.82 19.45
CA PRO A 170 -18.30 -8.06 20.48
C PRO A 170 -18.76 -6.79 21.21
N ALA A 171 -17.86 -5.83 21.43
CA ALA A 171 -18.18 -4.55 22.06
C ALA A 171 -19.13 -3.65 21.23
N PHE A 172 -19.17 -3.83 19.91
CA PHE A 172 -20.00 -3.04 19.00
C PHE A 172 -21.36 -3.71 18.71
N LYS A 173 -21.45 -5.04 18.77
CA LYS A 173 -22.68 -5.80 18.45
C LYS A 173 -23.94 -5.31 19.19
N PRO A 174 -23.93 -5.01 20.50
CA PRO A 174 -25.15 -4.65 21.23
C PRO A 174 -25.84 -3.39 20.71
N LYS A 175 -25.06 -2.44 20.17
CA LYS A 175 -25.56 -1.13 19.74
C LYS A 175 -25.63 -0.98 18.22
N TYR A 176 -24.85 -1.77 17.50
CA TYR A 176 -24.54 -1.54 16.08
C TYR A 176 -24.68 -2.79 15.21
N SER A 177 -25.41 -3.82 15.67
CA SER A 177 -25.65 -5.06 14.91
C SER A 177 -26.37 -4.88 13.58
N SER A 178 -27.11 -3.77 13.41
CA SER A 178 -27.81 -3.43 12.18
C SER A 178 -26.96 -2.64 11.18
N ILE A 179 -25.77 -2.15 11.60
CA ILE A 179 -24.90 -1.36 10.74
C ILE A 179 -24.24 -2.25 9.70
N ARG A 180 -24.56 -1.98 8.44
CA ARG A 180 -23.95 -2.65 7.30
C ARG A 180 -22.64 -1.99 6.89
N VAL A 181 -22.63 -0.66 6.85
CA VAL A 181 -21.50 0.13 6.36
C VAL A 181 -21.43 1.48 7.07
N ILE A 182 -20.22 1.91 7.37
CA ILE A 182 -19.86 3.24 7.83
C ILE A 182 -19.31 3.98 6.61
N LEU A 183 -19.96 5.08 6.24
CA LEU A 183 -19.67 5.87 5.06
C LEU A 183 -18.95 7.16 5.46
N ASP A 184 -17.83 7.44 4.79
CA ASP A 184 -17.09 8.69 4.95
C ASP A 184 -16.60 9.22 3.60
N ALA A 185 -16.41 10.54 3.50
CA ALA A 185 -15.82 11.18 2.33
C ALA A 185 -14.44 11.75 2.71
N THR A 186 -13.39 11.14 2.16
CA THR A 186 -12.01 11.54 2.41
C THR A 186 -11.47 12.40 1.26
N ASP A 187 -10.96 13.59 1.58
CA ASP A 187 -10.23 14.44 0.65
C ASP A 187 -8.73 14.14 0.67
N ILE A 188 -8.17 13.86 -0.51
CA ILE A 188 -6.73 13.67 -0.74
C ILE A 188 -6.22 14.90 -1.49
N LYS A 189 -5.26 15.63 -0.91
CA LYS A 189 -4.64 16.78 -1.58
C LYS A 189 -3.84 16.34 -2.80
N CYS A 190 -3.98 17.09 -3.89
CA CYS A 190 -3.24 16.88 -5.12
C CYS A 190 -2.57 18.18 -5.57
N HIS A 191 -1.64 18.08 -6.52
CA HIS A 191 -1.09 19.25 -7.18
C HIS A 191 -2.17 19.93 -8.04
N ALA A 192 -2.09 21.24 -8.14
CA ALA A 192 -2.96 21.99 -9.04
C ALA A 192 -2.63 21.63 -10.49
N ALA A 193 -3.66 21.28 -11.26
CA ALA A 193 -3.53 21.08 -12.69
C ALA A 193 -3.19 22.42 -13.38
N SER A 194 -2.48 22.37 -14.51
CA SER A 194 -2.22 23.55 -15.35
C SER A 194 -3.49 24.09 -16.00
N SER A 195 -4.49 23.23 -16.23
CA SER A 195 -5.80 23.62 -16.74
C SER A 195 -6.64 24.27 -15.64
N LEU A 196 -7.04 25.53 -15.86
CA LEU A 196 -7.91 26.28 -14.95
C LEU A 196 -9.25 25.57 -14.69
N ALA A 197 -9.80 24.89 -15.70
CA ALA A 197 -11.06 24.14 -15.55
C ALA A 197 -10.89 22.96 -14.59
N LEU A 198 -9.81 22.17 -14.75
CA LEU A 198 -9.51 21.05 -13.85
C LEU A 198 -9.11 21.55 -12.45
N GLN A 199 -8.40 22.67 -12.38
CA GLN A 199 -8.04 23.30 -11.12
C GLN A 199 -9.30 23.76 -10.36
N SER A 200 -10.25 24.42 -11.03
CA SER A 200 -11.52 24.83 -10.44
C SER A 200 -12.33 23.60 -9.96
N ALA A 201 -12.44 22.57 -10.80
CA ALA A 201 -13.18 21.35 -10.45
C ALA A 201 -12.56 20.58 -9.27
N THR A 202 -11.23 20.54 -9.17
CA THR A 202 -10.53 19.86 -8.07
C THR A 202 -10.40 20.74 -6.83
N TYR A 203 -10.68 22.04 -6.88
CA TYR A 203 -10.54 22.90 -5.73
C TYR A 203 -11.65 22.65 -4.70
N SER A 204 -11.24 22.19 -3.51
CA SER A 204 -12.13 22.04 -2.36
C SER A 204 -12.05 23.30 -1.51
N HIS A 205 -13.14 24.06 -1.46
CA HIS A 205 -13.26 25.22 -0.57
C HIS A 205 -13.03 24.83 0.90
N TYR A 206 -13.54 23.67 1.30
CA TYR A 206 -13.39 23.15 2.66
C TYR A 206 -11.93 22.91 3.05
N LYS A 207 -11.11 22.40 2.11
CA LYS A 207 -9.68 22.13 2.35
C LYS A 207 -8.76 23.28 1.94
N SER A 208 -9.29 24.30 1.28
CA SER A 208 -8.55 25.43 0.70
C SER A 208 -7.37 24.94 -0.17
N ALA A 209 -7.60 23.88 -0.94
CA ALA A 209 -6.59 23.22 -1.77
C ALA A 209 -7.26 22.41 -2.88
N ASN A 210 -6.50 22.09 -3.93
CA ASN A 210 -6.89 21.08 -4.91
C ASN A 210 -6.88 19.69 -4.25
N THR A 211 -8.01 19.00 -4.32
CA THR A 211 -8.21 17.67 -3.76
C THR A 211 -8.95 16.77 -4.74
N PHE A 212 -8.74 15.48 -4.55
CA PHE A 212 -9.68 14.45 -4.98
C PHE A 212 -10.45 13.96 -3.76
N LYS A 213 -11.75 13.78 -3.93
CA LYS A 213 -12.65 13.25 -2.90
C LYS A 213 -12.97 11.79 -3.19
N CYS A 214 -12.78 10.94 -2.19
CA CYS A 214 -13.10 9.52 -2.25
C CYS A 214 -14.23 9.21 -1.28
N LEU A 215 -15.30 8.58 -1.77
CA LEU A 215 -16.34 8.02 -0.92
C LEU A 215 -15.89 6.63 -0.45
N VAL A 216 -15.71 6.46 0.85
CA VAL A 216 -15.20 5.22 1.44
C VAL A 216 -16.28 4.57 2.28
N GLY A 217 -16.56 3.30 2.02
CA GLY A 217 -17.39 2.44 2.86
C GLY A 217 -16.52 1.48 3.65
N ILE A 218 -16.72 1.43 4.96
CA ILE A 218 -15.98 0.59 5.90
C ILE A 218 -16.99 -0.24 6.70
N SER A 219 -16.76 -1.53 6.90
CA SER A 219 -17.57 -2.34 7.81
C SER A 219 -17.22 -2.04 9.28
N PRO A 220 -18.10 -2.37 10.25
CA PRO A 220 -17.86 -2.10 11.68
C PRO A 220 -16.59 -2.74 12.28
N ASP A 221 -16.05 -3.78 11.64
CA ASP A 221 -14.77 -4.42 12.00
C ASP A 221 -13.54 -3.57 11.62
N GLY A 222 -13.71 -2.60 10.71
CA GLY A 222 -12.66 -1.75 10.14
C GLY A 222 -12.24 -2.12 8.72
N THR A 223 -12.86 -3.14 8.10
CA THR A 223 -12.50 -3.57 6.75
C THR A 223 -13.11 -2.63 5.70
N MET A 224 -12.32 -2.24 4.70
CA MET A 224 -12.82 -1.42 3.59
C MET A 224 -13.68 -2.28 2.66
N THR A 225 -14.96 -1.93 2.52
CA THR A 225 -15.95 -2.69 1.73
C THR A 225 -16.34 -1.99 0.43
N PHE A 226 -16.14 -0.68 0.33
CA PHE A 226 -16.46 0.09 -0.85
C PHE A 226 -15.46 1.23 -1.08
N LEU A 227 -14.88 1.26 -2.28
CA LEU A 227 -14.01 2.34 -2.75
C LEU A 227 -14.22 2.51 -4.27
N PRO A 228 -14.95 3.54 -4.72
CA PRO A 228 -15.11 3.86 -6.12
C PRO A 228 -13.93 4.71 -6.62
N ASN A 229 -13.88 4.97 -7.92
CA ASN A 229 -12.96 5.96 -8.48
C ASN A 229 -13.18 7.34 -7.82
N PRO A 230 -12.09 8.10 -7.58
CA PRO A 230 -12.17 9.41 -6.94
C PRO A 230 -12.96 10.42 -7.77
N PHE A 231 -13.54 11.39 -7.07
CA PHE A 231 -14.20 12.56 -7.65
C PHE A 231 -13.33 13.81 -7.51
N PRO A 232 -13.54 14.85 -8.34
CA PRO A 232 -12.95 16.16 -8.10
C PRO A 232 -13.40 16.74 -6.74
N GLY A 233 -12.51 17.40 -6.03
CA GLY A 233 -12.72 17.87 -4.65
C GLY A 233 -13.88 18.86 -4.44
N SER A 234 -14.35 19.54 -5.49
CA SER A 234 -15.49 20.47 -5.39
C SER A 234 -16.84 19.77 -5.21
N ILE A 235 -16.93 18.46 -5.46
CA ILE A 235 -18.19 17.72 -5.42
C ILE A 235 -18.76 17.63 -3.99
N SER A 236 -20.10 17.63 -3.87
CA SER A 236 -20.78 17.41 -2.59
C SER A 236 -20.80 15.93 -2.20
N ASP A 237 -20.82 15.64 -0.90
CA ASP A 237 -20.82 14.26 -0.40
C ASP A 237 -22.09 13.51 -0.83
N LYS A 238 -23.24 14.20 -0.85
CA LYS A 238 -24.50 13.65 -1.37
C LYS A 238 -24.39 13.22 -2.83
N GLU A 239 -23.72 14.02 -3.66
CA GLU A 239 -23.53 13.67 -5.07
C GLU A 239 -22.54 12.51 -5.25
N CYS A 240 -21.52 12.39 -4.37
CA CYS A 240 -20.66 11.20 -4.35
C CYS A 240 -21.46 9.91 -4.12
N VAL A 241 -22.47 9.94 -3.23
CA VAL A 241 -23.34 8.77 -2.95
C VAL A 241 -24.23 8.45 -4.14
N ARG A 242 -24.79 9.48 -4.78
CA ARG A 242 -25.65 9.33 -5.97
C ARG A 242 -24.90 8.72 -7.14
N GLN A 243 -23.63 9.09 -7.31
CA GLN A 243 -22.79 8.64 -8.41
C GLN A 243 -21.98 7.38 -8.08
N ARG A 244 -21.36 6.80 -9.10
CA ARG A 244 -20.37 5.69 -8.98
C ARG A 244 -20.88 4.43 -8.25
N GLY A 245 -22.19 4.23 -8.21
CA GLY A 245 -22.81 2.93 -7.97
C GLY A 245 -22.87 2.49 -6.50
N PHE A 246 -22.79 3.41 -5.54
CA PHE A 246 -23.03 3.08 -4.13
C PHE A 246 -24.46 2.58 -3.91
N LEU A 247 -25.46 3.33 -4.38
CA LEU A 247 -26.88 2.97 -4.29
C LEU A 247 -27.26 1.72 -5.12
N LYS A 248 -26.37 1.27 -6.02
CA LYS A 248 -26.57 0.05 -6.82
C LYS A 248 -26.04 -1.21 -6.13
N ARG A 249 -25.42 -1.06 -4.95
CA ARG A 249 -24.96 -2.21 -4.17
C ARG A 249 -26.12 -2.96 -3.56
N TYR A 250 -25.89 -4.23 -3.28
CA TYR A 250 -26.89 -5.08 -2.66
C TYR A 250 -27.03 -4.72 -1.17
N PHE A 251 -28.21 -4.26 -0.78
CA PHE A 251 -28.58 -4.02 0.62
C PHE A 251 -29.72 -4.96 1.00
N GLU A 252 -29.71 -5.41 2.26
CA GLU A 252 -30.81 -6.18 2.84
C GLU A 252 -31.81 -5.23 3.51
N GLU A 253 -33.09 -5.59 3.52
CA GLU A 253 -34.12 -4.77 4.17
C GLU A 253 -33.81 -4.62 5.67
N GLY A 254 -33.86 -3.39 6.17
CA GLY A 254 -33.45 -3.06 7.54
C GLY A 254 -31.94 -2.98 7.76
N ASP A 255 -31.13 -2.87 6.70
CA ASP A 255 -29.75 -2.43 6.81
C ASP A 255 -29.67 -0.95 7.25
N VAL A 256 -28.71 -0.67 8.12
CA VAL A 256 -28.42 0.68 8.60
C VAL A 256 -27.07 1.12 8.06
N LEU A 257 -27.04 2.32 7.50
CA LEU A 257 -25.84 3.03 7.11
C LEU A 257 -25.48 4.04 8.19
N MET A 258 -24.23 4.06 8.62
CA MET A 258 -23.73 5.10 9.51
C MET A 258 -22.90 6.10 8.73
N ALA A 259 -23.08 7.39 8.96
CA ALA A 259 -22.27 8.43 8.33
C ALA A 259 -22.05 9.61 9.28
N ASP A 260 -21.11 10.47 8.93
CA ASP A 260 -20.94 11.72 9.66
C ASP A 260 -22.18 12.62 9.48
N LYS A 261 -22.39 13.51 10.44
CA LYS A 261 -23.54 14.40 10.55
C LYS A 261 -23.77 15.31 9.33
N GLY A 262 -22.75 15.52 8.51
CA GLY A 262 -22.84 16.27 7.24
C GLY A 262 -23.56 15.53 6.11
N PHE A 263 -23.72 14.20 6.22
CA PHE A 263 -24.33 13.37 5.17
C PHE A 263 -25.86 13.43 5.24
N LYS A 264 -26.46 14.38 4.52
CA LYS A 264 -27.92 14.46 4.36
C LYS A 264 -28.38 13.64 3.15
N ILE A 265 -28.41 12.32 3.31
CA ILE A 265 -28.66 11.36 2.22
C ILE A 265 -29.83 10.40 2.46
N GLN A 266 -30.63 10.59 3.52
CA GLN A 266 -31.76 9.69 3.83
C GLN A 266 -32.73 9.56 2.64
N ASP A 267 -32.98 10.66 1.94
CA ASP A 267 -33.83 10.68 0.74
C ASP A 267 -33.33 9.77 -0.39
N LEU A 268 -32.01 9.55 -0.48
CA LEU A 268 -31.42 8.61 -1.46
C LEU A 268 -31.49 7.16 -0.98
N LEU A 269 -31.60 6.94 0.33
CA LEU A 269 -31.60 5.62 0.96
C LEU A 269 -33.02 5.05 1.11
N ASP A 270 -34.03 5.92 1.15
CA ASP A 270 -35.45 5.53 1.24
C ASP A 270 -35.86 4.63 0.05
N ASP A 271 -35.38 4.95 -1.16
CA ASP A 271 -35.64 4.15 -2.38
C ASP A 271 -35.13 2.70 -2.28
N ILE A 272 -34.09 2.47 -1.47
CA ILE A 272 -33.49 1.15 -1.25
C ILE A 272 -33.81 0.58 0.14
N LYS A 273 -34.73 1.21 0.88
CA LYS A 273 -35.17 0.82 2.24
C LYS A 273 -34.03 0.68 3.26
N VAL A 274 -33.02 1.56 3.16
CA VAL A 274 -31.88 1.62 4.09
C VAL A 274 -32.05 2.80 5.04
N GLN A 275 -31.77 2.60 6.33
CA GLN A 275 -31.85 3.67 7.33
C GLN A 275 -30.49 4.36 7.50
N LEU A 276 -30.50 5.69 7.68
CA LEU A 276 -29.32 6.47 8.00
C LEU A 276 -29.22 6.72 9.51
N ASN A 277 -28.12 6.31 10.11
CA ASN A 277 -27.75 6.64 11.48
C ASN A 277 -26.67 7.73 11.47
N THR A 278 -27.03 8.94 11.90
CA THR A 278 -26.10 10.07 12.04
C THR A 278 -26.11 10.61 13.47
N PRO A 279 -24.99 11.15 13.98
CA PRO A 279 -24.97 11.78 15.29
C PRO A 279 -25.96 12.95 15.38
N PRO A 280 -26.62 13.17 16.53
CA PRO A 280 -27.64 14.21 16.68
C PRO A 280 -27.07 15.63 16.46
N PHE A 281 -27.92 16.54 15.99
CA PHE A 281 -27.58 17.96 15.97
C PHE A 281 -27.51 18.50 17.41
N LEU A 282 -26.44 19.25 17.74
CA LEU A 282 -26.40 19.99 18.99
C LEU A 282 -27.50 21.05 18.92
N PRO A 283 -28.44 21.10 19.88
CA PRO A 283 -29.48 22.13 19.88
C PRO A 283 -28.85 23.53 20.02
N GLU A 284 -29.46 24.50 19.33
CA GLU A 284 -28.97 25.90 19.21
C GLU A 284 -28.84 26.66 20.55
N SER A 285 -29.31 26.12 21.66
CA SER A 285 -29.33 26.80 22.97
C SER A 285 -27.98 26.87 23.71
N ASN A 286 -26.89 26.30 23.17
CA ASN A 286 -25.57 26.33 23.81
C ASN A 286 -24.44 27.01 23.00
N SER A 287 -24.77 27.72 21.92
CA SER A 287 -23.78 28.38 21.05
C SER A 287 -23.30 29.75 21.56
N ARG A 288 -23.73 30.22 22.75
CA ARG A 288 -23.22 31.45 23.37
C ARG A 288 -22.05 31.18 24.34
N ARG A 289 -20.84 31.49 23.84
CA ARG A 289 -19.60 31.78 24.58
C ARG A 289 -19.16 30.75 25.65
N ARG A 290 -18.49 29.69 25.21
CA ARG A 290 -17.26 29.26 25.89
C ARG A 290 -16.06 29.78 25.11
N ARG A 291 -15.59 30.97 25.49
CA ARG A 291 -14.29 31.51 25.08
C ARG A 291 -13.21 30.54 25.57
N TRP A 292 -12.76 29.65 24.70
CA TRP A 292 -11.56 28.87 24.94
C TRP A 292 -10.39 29.84 25.08
N LYS A 293 -9.93 30.10 26.30
CA LYS A 293 -8.63 30.75 26.52
C LYS A 293 -7.56 29.75 26.07
N ARG A 294 -6.94 30.00 24.90
CA ARG A 294 -5.77 29.24 24.44
C ARG A 294 -4.66 29.33 25.51
N PRO A 295 -4.16 28.21 26.07
CA PRO A 295 -2.85 28.20 26.70
C PRO A 295 -1.80 28.48 25.61
N ARG A 296 -0.77 29.26 25.93
CA ARG A 296 0.34 29.57 25.04
C ARG A 296 1.07 28.28 24.63
N LYS A 297 1.21 28.09 23.31
CA LYS A 297 2.14 27.21 22.56
C LYS A 297 2.57 25.88 23.22
N SER A 298 1.98 24.76 22.78
CA SER A 298 2.72 23.54 22.37
C SER A 298 1.80 22.47 21.77
N ARG A 299 2.15 22.02 20.55
CA ARG A 299 1.73 20.81 19.79
C ARG A 299 0.32 20.79 19.13
N PRO A 300 0.18 20.26 17.88
CA PRO A 300 -1.12 20.18 17.19
C PRO A 300 -2.00 19.07 17.76
N CYS A 301 -3.25 19.41 18.04
CA CYS A 301 -4.31 18.54 18.54
C CYS A 301 -4.72 17.49 17.50
N ALA A 302 -4.45 16.22 17.78
CA ALA A 302 -5.16 15.07 17.21
C ALA A 302 -6.13 14.56 18.29
N TYR A 303 -7.36 15.05 18.30
CA TYR A 303 -8.38 14.64 19.26
C TYR A 303 -9.71 14.47 18.54
N THR A 304 -10.02 13.22 18.18
CA THR A 304 -11.34 12.56 18.19
C THR A 304 -11.24 11.22 17.46
N TRP A 305 -10.70 10.21 18.16
CA TRP A 305 -10.95 8.75 18.01
C TRP A 305 -10.04 7.94 18.97
N THR A 306 -8.97 8.56 19.48
CA THR A 306 -8.01 7.95 20.41
C THR A 306 -8.61 7.61 21.77
N ASN A 307 -9.59 8.37 22.26
CA ASN A 307 -10.11 8.16 23.63
C ASN A 307 -11.07 6.97 23.74
N ALA A 308 -11.94 6.73 22.76
CA ALA A 308 -12.79 5.54 22.76
C ALA A 308 -11.98 4.24 22.59
N TYR A 309 -10.85 4.30 21.88
CA TYR A 309 -9.93 3.17 21.70
C TYR A 309 -9.00 2.94 22.91
N ASN A 310 -8.62 4.02 23.63
CA ASN A 310 -7.77 3.92 24.81
C ASN A 310 -8.55 3.59 26.10
N GLU A 311 -9.81 4.01 26.23
CA GLU A 311 -10.64 3.67 27.40
C GLU A 311 -10.94 2.16 27.46
N SER A 312 -11.07 1.47 26.33
CA SER A 312 -11.17 -0.01 26.28
C SER A 312 -9.85 -0.75 26.58
N ARG A 313 -8.72 -0.04 26.69
CA ARG A 313 -7.40 -0.63 26.95
C ARG A 313 -7.11 -0.82 28.44
N THR A 314 -7.94 -0.26 29.32
CA THR A 314 -7.73 -0.30 30.77
C THR A 314 -8.48 -1.41 31.50
N SER A 315 -9.23 -2.27 30.80
CA SER A 315 -10.03 -3.33 31.46
C SER A 315 -9.90 -4.74 30.89
N THR A 316 -8.96 -5.04 29.97
CA THR A 316 -8.70 -6.42 29.54
C THR A 316 -7.22 -6.66 29.26
N SER A 317 -6.56 -7.39 30.16
CA SER A 317 -5.25 -8.02 29.92
C SER A 317 -5.41 -9.22 29.00
N SER A 318 -5.41 -9.00 27.69
CA SER A 318 -5.21 -10.06 26.70
C SER A 318 -4.61 -9.46 25.43
N THR A 319 -3.36 -9.80 25.15
CA THR A 319 -2.62 -9.45 23.95
C THR A 319 -3.13 -10.26 22.76
N ASP A 320 -3.96 -9.65 21.92
CA ASP A 320 -4.27 -10.16 20.58
C ASP A 320 -3.56 -9.27 19.53
N PRO A 321 -2.53 -9.77 18.81
CA PRO A 321 -1.65 -8.94 17.96
C PRO A 321 -2.15 -8.79 16.50
N TYR A 322 -3.36 -9.22 16.17
CA TYR A 322 -3.91 -9.15 14.81
C TYR A 322 -4.94 -8.01 14.66
N ARG A 323 -4.46 -6.77 14.50
CA ARG A 323 -5.31 -5.68 13.98
C ARG A 323 -4.48 -4.66 13.20
N PHE A 324 -4.66 -4.66 11.87
CA PHE A 324 -4.08 -3.67 10.98
C PHE A 324 -4.68 -2.29 11.28
N SER A 325 -3.90 -1.40 11.89
CA SER A 325 -4.24 0.00 12.05
C SER A 325 -3.86 0.75 10.77
N TRP A 326 -4.86 1.07 9.94
CA TRP A 326 -4.73 2.08 8.90
C TRP A 326 -5.14 3.43 9.49
N ALA A 327 -4.20 4.13 10.12
CA ALA A 327 -4.34 5.54 10.38
C ALA A 327 -4.01 6.30 9.08
N LEU A 328 -5.03 6.72 8.33
CA LEU A 328 -4.89 7.76 7.31
C LEU A 328 -4.65 9.10 8.01
N SER A 329 -3.44 9.28 8.53
CA SER A 329 -2.95 10.58 8.98
C SER A 329 -2.58 11.40 7.73
N SER A 330 -3.24 12.54 7.57
CA SER A 330 -3.05 13.50 6.48
C SER A 330 -1.76 14.31 6.63
N THR A 331 -0.64 13.63 6.86
CA THR A 331 0.69 14.26 7.00
C THR A 331 1.62 13.79 5.89
N ARG A 332 1.75 14.67 4.87
CA ARG A 332 2.81 14.70 3.86
C ARG A 332 3.22 13.34 3.27
N CYS A 333 2.30 12.70 2.55
CA CYS A 333 2.70 11.78 1.49
C CYS A 333 2.45 12.49 0.15
N GLY A 334 3.53 12.87 -0.52
CA GLY A 334 3.50 13.35 -1.90
C GLY A 334 3.09 12.21 -2.81
N TRP A 335 1.78 12.02 -2.97
CA TRP A 335 1.22 11.22 -4.05
C TRP A 335 1.00 12.16 -5.23
N CYS A 336 1.91 12.10 -6.20
CA CYS A 336 1.59 12.57 -7.54
C CYS A 336 0.65 11.53 -8.17
N VAL A 337 -0.65 11.79 -8.10
CA VAL A 337 -1.60 11.15 -9.00
C VAL A 337 -1.38 11.83 -10.37
N TYR A 338 -0.50 11.25 -11.19
CA TYR A 338 -0.47 11.59 -12.61
C TYR A 338 -1.62 10.83 -13.27
N CYS A 339 -2.67 11.57 -13.65
CA CYS A 339 -3.66 11.12 -14.62
C CYS A 339 -3.12 11.30 -16.04
#